data_AF-A0A2Z2N6K1-F1
#
_entry.id   AF-A0A2Z2N6K1-F1
#
_cell.length_a   1.000
_cell.length_b   1.000
_cell.length_c   1.000
_cell.angle_alpha   90.00
_cell.angle_beta   90.00
_cell.angle_gamma   90.00
#
_symmetry.space_group_name_H-M   'P 1'
#
loop_
_entity.id
_entity.type
_entity.pdbx_description
1 polymer ?
#
loop_
_entity_poly.entity_id
_entity_poly.type
_entity_poly.pdbx_seq_one_letter_code
_entity_poly.pdbx_strand_id
1 'polypeptide(L)'
;MKRVLTFLFLLLLFVPAVSAHYYVILDENVSGLYPYVREIAELHSGTVIVSNFSNLDFLNSDDYALLVVSYSRFNESFVYSLYDRLDFDGDGIYNPVVGFLPVRGSPNVVPLMYSLREFRPDGAVFLRAGKVDYDEYLRLSENASLIWVEGHGSPFGVNMGSWGLCPSHLGKPSGKVFVLESCDVGKVWKTDDSLVLALLRKGSPAVVASIDMGGVSYLPERFWASGYPIGKLVQISNAYFMKLGVKPKAVLFGDPALVPVNSSEYPLVKSPATGFYSKIFPRINGYIYTPGEPGLKAVFRAYNNLFSVIDLWRGIFTMRSVGFIVLVIAFAVIFGRIHPGKKTLLRALVSAMASFLLLGAVMYYPPLKVSLQIIFFWTAVAIFMERKVLWGLLTLLLSPTIIAFVAVLLGTTTPSYGCFLVFVSFLTSLVVLVLLFVFGRLFHRVVNL
;
A
#
# COMPACT_ATOMS: atom_id res chain seq x y z
N MET A 1 0.64 13.68 54.82
CA MET A 1 -0.09 13.39 53.55
C MET A 1 0.58 13.97 52.30
N LYS A 2 0.88 15.28 52.21
CA LYS A 2 1.55 15.85 51.01
C LYS A 2 2.84 15.13 50.58
N ARG A 3 3.74 14.80 51.52
CA ARG A 3 5.00 14.10 51.21
C ARG A 3 4.82 12.66 50.71
N VAL A 4 3.79 11.96 51.17
CA VAL A 4 3.45 10.60 50.70
C VAL A 4 2.88 10.66 49.29
N LEU A 5 2.04 11.66 48.99
CA LEU A 5 1.53 11.90 47.64
C LEU A 5 2.66 12.25 46.65
N THR A 6 3.62 13.07 47.05
CA THR A 6 4.77 13.42 46.19
C THR A 6 5.67 12.22 45.93
N PHE A 7 5.86 11.34 46.93
CA PHE A 7 6.66 10.11 46.76
C PHE A 7 5.94 9.08 45.87
N LEU A 8 4.60 8.95 45.99
CA LEU A 8 3.81 8.12 45.07
C LEU A 8 3.79 8.67 43.64
N PHE A 9 3.75 10.00 43.48
CA PHE A 9 3.80 10.65 42.16
C PHE A 9 5.18 10.50 41.50
N LEU A 10 6.25 10.56 42.29
CA LEU A 10 7.61 10.24 41.84
C LEU A 10 7.74 8.75 41.51
N LEU A 11 7.20 7.83 42.33
CA LEU A 11 7.21 6.39 42.01
C LEU A 11 6.42 6.07 40.73
N LEU A 12 5.33 6.78 40.44
CA LEU A 12 4.58 6.68 39.17
C LEU A 12 5.37 7.22 37.96
N LEU A 13 6.27 8.18 38.17
CA LEU A 13 7.23 8.67 37.17
C LEU A 13 8.43 7.72 36.99
N PHE A 14 8.65 6.79 37.92
CA PHE A 14 9.69 5.75 37.89
C PHE A 14 9.13 4.32 37.70
N VAL A 15 7.81 4.15 37.49
CA VAL A 15 7.33 2.94 36.83
C VAL A 15 8.07 2.92 35.49
N PRO A 16 8.84 1.88 35.17
CA PRO A 16 9.55 1.82 33.90
C PRO A 16 8.51 2.14 32.83
N ALA A 17 8.72 3.23 32.09
CA ALA A 17 7.98 3.49 30.86
C ALA A 17 8.04 2.16 30.11
N VAL A 18 6.88 1.49 29.99
CA VAL A 18 6.78 0.09 29.56
C VAL A 18 7.57 -0.01 28.26
N SER A 19 8.79 -0.55 28.35
CA SER A 19 9.66 -0.69 27.20
C SER A 19 8.99 -1.71 26.32
N ALA A 20 8.71 -1.38 25.06
CA ALA A 20 8.20 -2.34 24.10
C ALA A 20 8.98 -3.65 24.20
N HIS A 21 8.30 -4.75 24.53
CA HIS A 21 8.93 -6.05 24.66
C HIS A 21 8.96 -6.73 23.30
N TYR A 22 10.02 -7.50 23.05
CA TYR A 22 10.12 -8.34 21.86
C TYR A 22 9.84 -9.79 22.24
N TYR A 23 8.89 -10.41 21.56
CA TYR A 23 8.52 -11.81 21.74
C TYR A 23 8.77 -12.61 20.48
N VAL A 24 9.35 -13.80 20.62
CA VAL A 24 9.30 -14.83 19.59
C VAL A 24 8.32 -15.89 20.05
N ILE A 25 7.18 -15.98 19.36
CA ILE A 25 6.09 -16.90 19.71
C ILE A 25 6.22 -18.11 18.78
N LEU A 26 6.70 -19.22 19.34
CA LEU A 26 6.98 -20.45 18.62
C LEU A 26 5.78 -21.40 18.67
N ASP A 27 5.29 -21.80 17.50
CA ASP A 27 4.27 -22.85 17.38
C ASP A 27 4.77 -24.16 18.00
N GLU A 28 3.98 -24.73 18.90
CA GLU A 28 4.28 -26.00 19.58
C GLU A 28 4.63 -27.15 18.60
N ASN A 29 4.04 -27.14 17.39
CA ASN A 29 4.28 -28.14 16.34
C ASN A 29 5.68 -28.06 15.72
N VAL A 30 6.41 -26.98 15.97
CA VAL A 30 7.81 -26.78 15.55
C VAL A 30 8.69 -26.38 16.73
N SER A 31 8.31 -26.79 17.94
CA SER A 31 9.04 -26.56 19.19
C SER A 31 10.50 -27.02 19.16
N GLY A 32 10.84 -28.00 18.33
CA GLY A 32 12.23 -28.41 18.08
C GLY A 32 13.14 -27.30 17.50
N LEU A 33 12.57 -26.19 17.02
CA LEU A 33 13.32 -25.02 16.55
C LEU A 33 13.69 -24.04 17.68
N TYR A 34 13.34 -24.34 18.93
CA TYR A 34 13.61 -23.49 20.11
C TYR A 34 15.04 -22.94 20.16
N PRO A 35 16.13 -23.73 19.96
CA PRO A 35 17.49 -23.20 20.02
C PRO A 35 17.75 -22.06 19.01
N TYR A 36 17.22 -22.19 17.79
CA TYR A 36 17.43 -21.19 16.73
C TYR A 36 16.60 -19.93 16.96
N VAL A 37 15.35 -20.06 17.41
CA VAL A 37 14.49 -18.89 17.65
C VAL A 37 14.87 -18.15 18.93
N ARG A 38 15.50 -18.84 19.89
CA ARG A 38 16.11 -18.22 21.07
C ARG A 38 17.22 -17.26 20.66
N GLU A 39 18.07 -17.63 19.71
CA GLU A 39 19.10 -16.71 19.21
C GLU A 39 18.49 -15.44 18.59
N ILE A 40 17.35 -15.55 17.90
CA ILE A 40 16.62 -14.38 17.37
C ILE A 40 16.07 -13.51 18.50
N ALA A 41 15.48 -14.11 19.54
CA ALA A 41 14.99 -13.37 20.69
C ALA A 41 16.13 -12.64 21.42
N GLU A 42 17.28 -13.30 21.61
CA GLU A 42 18.46 -12.72 22.26
C GLU A 42 19.01 -11.48 21.54
N LEU A 43 18.93 -11.42 20.19
CA LEU A 43 19.32 -10.23 19.42
C LEU A 43 18.50 -8.98 19.79
N HIS A 44 17.27 -9.16 20.26
CA HIS A 44 16.37 -8.08 20.66
C HIS A 44 16.16 -8.00 22.17
N SER A 45 16.96 -8.72 22.98
CA SER A 45 16.73 -8.87 24.42
C SER A 45 15.29 -9.34 24.74
N GLY A 46 14.74 -10.17 23.86
CA GLY A 46 13.36 -10.62 23.88
C GLY A 46 13.13 -11.95 24.60
N THR A 47 11.88 -12.38 24.61
CA THR A 47 11.44 -13.62 25.27
C THR A 47 10.89 -14.61 24.24
N VAL A 48 11.24 -15.89 24.38
CA VAL A 48 10.63 -16.97 23.58
C VAL A 48 9.47 -17.57 24.35
N ILE A 49 8.31 -17.68 23.69
CA ILE A 49 7.11 -18.31 24.24
C ILE A 49 6.69 -19.44 23.29
N VAL A 50 6.55 -20.66 23.80
CA VAL A 50 5.95 -21.76 23.03
C VAL A 50 4.43 -21.70 23.21
N SER A 51 3.69 -21.66 22.11
CA SER A 51 2.24 -21.46 22.13
C SER A 51 1.56 -22.14 20.96
N ASN A 52 0.27 -22.46 21.12
CA ASN A 52 -0.62 -22.86 20.02
C ASN A 52 -1.42 -21.66 19.45
N PHE A 53 -1.09 -20.44 19.90
CA PHE A 53 -1.71 -19.16 19.59
C PHE A 53 -3.15 -18.97 20.08
N SER A 54 -3.62 -19.80 21.04
CA SER A 54 -4.97 -19.68 21.61
C SER A 54 -5.14 -18.53 22.59
N ASN A 55 -4.10 -18.22 23.37
CA ASN A 55 -4.08 -17.11 24.32
C ASN A 55 -2.82 -16.26 24.08
N LEU A 56 -3.03 -14.98 23.80
CA LEU A 56 -1.98 -13.99 23.53
C LEU A 56 -2.16 -12.72 24.40
N ASP A 57 -2.92 -12.83 25.51
CA ASP A 57 -3.32 -11.69 26.37
C ASP A 57 -2.14 -11.06 27.12
N PHE A 58 -0.97 -11.70 27.09
CA PHE A 58 0.27 -11.17 27.67
C PHE A 58 0.92 -10.09 26.79
N LEU A 59 0.52 -9.98 25.52
CA LEU A 59 1.02 -8.96 24.60
C LEU A 59 0.35 -7.61 24.87
N ASN A 60 1.14 -6.54 24.81
CA ASN A 60 0.67 -5.17 24.92
C ASN A 60 0.70 -4.46 23.56
N SER A 61 0.04 -3.31 23.49
CA SER A 61 -0.10 -2.54 22.23
C SER A 61 1.21 -2.02 21.62
N ASP A 62 2.27 -1.90 22.39
CA ASP A 62 3.58 -1.43 21.90
C ASP A 62 4.58 -2.58 21.70
N ASP A 63 4.20 -3.83 21.99
CA ASP A 63 5.09 -4.99 21.88
C ASP A 63 5.31 -5.41 20.42
N TYR A 64 6.43 -6.10 20.19
CA TYR A 64 6.77 -6.73 18.92
C TYR A 64 6.67 -8.24 19.05
N ALA A 65 6.04 -8.91 18.08
CA ALA A 65 5.88 -10.36 18.10
C ALA A 65 6.27 -10.98 16.75
N LEU A 66 7.32 -11.80 16.76
CA LEU A 66 7.64 -12.69 15.65
C LEU A 66 6.97 -14.05 15.88
N LEU A 67 5.93 -14.34 15.11
CA LEU A 67 5.21 -15.60 15.17
C LEU A 67 5.88 -16.62 14.26
N VAL A 68 6.53 -17.63 14.85
CA VAL A 68 7.15 -18.74 14.12
C VAL A 68 6.15 -19.88 14.02
N VAL A 69 5.60 -20.09 12.84
CA VAL A 69 4.38 -20.89 12.63
C VAL A 69 4.70 -22.11 11.77
N SER A 70 4.13 -23.27 12.07
CA SER A 70 4.23 -24.41 11.16
C SER A 70 3.65 -24.05 9.79
N TYR A 71 4.43 -24.26 8.72
CA TYR A 71 4.02 -23.97 7.35
C TYR A 71 2.71 -24.69 6.98
N SER A 72 2.47 -25.90 7.50
CA SER A 72 1.25 -26.67 7.21
C SER A 72 -0.03 -26.01 7.76
N ARG A 73 0.08 -25.14 8.76
CA ARG A 73 -1.03 -24.40 9.36
C ARG A 73 -1.17 -22.99 8.81
N PHE A 74 -0.13 -22.47 8.16
CA PHE A 74 -0.08 -21.09 7.72
C PHE A 74 -0.90 -20.87 6.45
N ASN A 75 -2.00 -20.14 6.57
CA ASN A 75 -2.86 -19.74 5.46
C ASN A 75 -3.57 -18.41 5.77
N GLU A 76 -4.38 -17.95 4.82
CA GLU A 76 -5.19 -16.72 4.95
C GLU A 76 -6.06 -16.71 6.23
N SER A 77 -6.79 -17.79 6.49
CA SER A 77 -7.66 -17.89 7.67
C SER A 77 -6.87 -17.79 8.97
N PHE A 78 -5.66 -18.37 9.02
CA PHE A 78 -4.79 -18.30 10.18
C PHE A 78 -4.33 -16.85 10.43
N VAL A 79 -3.86 -16.15 9.40
CA VAL A 79 -3.43 -14.74 9.50
C VAL A 79 -4.56 -13.86 10.03
N TYR A 80 -5.75 -13.94 9.42
CA TYR A 80 -6.90 -13.15 9.87
C TYR A 80 -7.34 -13.52 11.29
N SER A 81 -7.37 -14.82 11.62
CA SER A 81 -7.76 -15.26 12.97
C SER A 81 -6.84 -14.71 14.05
N LEU A 82 -5.56 -14.49 13.72
CA LEU A 82 -4.60 -13.88 14.62
C LEU A 82 -4.78 -12.36 14.70
N TYR A 83 -4.99 -11.69 13.57
CA TYR A 83 -5.27 -10.25 13.58
C TYR A 83 -6.51 -9.93 14.41
N ASP A 84 -7.58 -10.71 14.26
CA ASP A 84 -8.82 -10.54 15.03
C ASP A 84 -8.61 -10.77 16.53
N ARG A 85 -7.74 -11.73 16.92
CA ARG A 85 -7.41 -11.99 18.33
C ARG A 85 -6.52 -10.93 18.97
N LEU A 86 -5.73 -10.25 18.16
CA LEU A 86 -4.76 -9.24 18.60
C LEU A 86 -5.34 -7.82 18.54
N ASP A 87 -6.58 -7.66 18.11
CA ASP A 87 -7.37 -6.42 18.15
C ASP A 87 -8.09 -6.32 19.50
N PHE A 88 -7.34 -5.91 20.53
CA PHE A 88 -7.78 -5.82 21.92
C PHE A 88 -8.78 -4.69 22.16
N ASP A 89 -8.73 -3.61 21.39
CA ASP A 89 -9.63 -2.46 21.50
C ASP A 89 -10.78 -2.45 20.48
N GLY A 90 -10.82 -3.44 19.59
CA GLY A 90 -11.90 -3.67 18.62
C GLY A 90 -11.96 -2.59 17.54
N ASP A 91 -10.85 -1.91 17.27
CA ASP A 91 -10.78 -0.82 16.28
C ASP A 91 -10.54 -1.34 14.84
N GLY A 92 -10.40 -2.66 14.69
CA GLY A 92 -10.21 -3.38 13.45
C GLY A 92 -8.76 -3.57 13.04
N ILE A 93 -7.78 -3.13 13.85
CA ILE A 93 -6.36 -3.42 13.62
C ILE A 93 -5.74 -4.07 14.85
N TYR A 94 -4.94 -5.11 14.63
CA TYR A 94 -4.16 -5.74 15.69
C TYR A 94 -3.27 -4.71 16.40
N ASN A 95 -3.15 -4.76 17.73
CA ASN A 95 -2.42 -3.77 18.53
C ASN A 95 -0.89 -3.98 18.56
N PRO A 96 -0.35 -5.18 18.88
CA PRO A 96 1.10 -5.40 18.86
C PRO A 96 1.65 -5.43 17.43
N VAL A 97 2.92 -5.08 17.26
CA VAL A 97 3.56 -5.13 15.94
C VAL A 97 3.97 -6.56 15.61
N VAL A 98 3.34 -7.18 14.61
CA VAL A 98 3.55 -8.60 14.30
C VAL A 98 4.28 -8.86 12.98
N GLY A 99 5.09 -9.92 12.98
CA GLY A 99 5.68 -10.53 11.79
C GLY A 99 5.52 -12.05 11.82
N PHE A 100 5.45 -12.68 10.66
CA PHE A 100 5.22 -14.12 10.52
C PHE A 100 6.44 -14.83 9.94
N LEU A 101 6.81 -15.97 10.50
CA LEU A 101 7.82 -16.85 9.92
C LEU A 101 7.22 -18.24 9.74
N PRO A 102 6.64 -18.54 8.57
CA PRO A 102 6.14 -19.87 8.27
C PRO A 102 7.32 -20.82 7.97
N VAL A 103 7.44 -21.90 8.75
CA VAL A 103 8.61 -22.78 8.75
C VAL A 103 8.23 -24.25 8.52
N ARG A 104 9.09 -24.97 7.79
CA ARG A 104 9.05 -26.45 7.69
C ARG A 104 10.11 -27.12 8.55
N GLY A 105 11.14 -26.37 8.94
CA GLY A 105 12.27 -26.84 9.74
C GLY A 105 13.38 -25.80 9.85
N SER A 106 14.54 -26.21 10.37
CA SER A 106 15.68 -25.32 10.61
C SER A 106 16.21 -24.58 9.37
N PRO A 107 16.14 -25.11 8.12
CA PRO A 107 16.57 -24.37 6.93
C PRO A 107 15.78 -23.08 6.66
N ASN A 108 14.64 -22.87 7.33
CA ASN A 108 13.85 -21.64 7.21
C ASN A 108 14.17 -20.59 8.29
N VAL A 109 14.79 -21.00 9.41
CA VAL A 109 15.10 -20.11 10.55
C VAL A 109 16.55 -19.67 10.54
N VAL A 110 17.47 -20.60 10.23
CA VAL A 110 18.92 -20.34 10.25
C VAL A 110 19.33 -19.19 9.33
N PRO A 111 18.87 -19.09 8.07
CA PRO A 111 19.22 -17.95 7.22
C PRO A 111 18.74 -16.61 7.77
N LEU A 112 17.56 -16.56 8.39
CA LEU A 112 17.04 -15.35 9.03
C LEU A 112 17.92 -14.94 10.21
N MET A 113 18.26 -15.89 11.09
CA MET A 113 19.13 -15.65 12.25
C MET A 113 20.47 -15.02 11.86
N TYR A 114 21.14 -15.55 10.83
CA TYR A 114 22.39 -14.97 10.32
C TYR A 114 22.17 -13.59 9.69
N SER A 115 21.10 -13.45 8.88
CA SER A 115 20.74 -12.19 8.26
C SER A 115 20.53 -11.06 9.27
N LEU A 116 19.85 -11.34 10.39
CA LEU A 116 19.60 -10.36 11.44
C LEU A 116 20.89 -9.87 12.13
N ARG A 117 21.90 -10.74 12.29
CA ARG A 117 23.21 -10.37 12.84
C ARG A 117 23.99 -9.43 11.91
N GLU A 118 23.88 -9.68 10.61
CA GLU A 118 24.60 -8.94 9.58
C GLU A 118 23.84 -7.71 9.09
N PHE A 119 22.56 -7.58 9.44
CA PHE A 119 21.71 -6.49 8.97
C PHE A 119 22.28 -5.12 9.34
N ARG A 120 22.43 -4.26 8.35
CA ARG A 120 22.84 -2.86 8.53
C ARG A 120 21.83 -1.97 7.80
N PRO A 121 21.18 -1.03 8.49
CA PRO A 121 20.36 -0.02 7.83
C PRO A 121 21.20 0.81 6.85
N ASP A 122 20.66 1.08 5.66
CA ASP A 122 21.31 1.84 4.59
C ASP A 122 20.24 2.55 3.73
N GLY A 123 20.45 2.70 2.43
CA GLY A 123 19.54 3.32 1.49
C GLY A 123 18.31 2.49 1.09
N ALA A 124 17.31 3.18 0.54
CA ALA A 124 16.14 2.59 -0.09
C ALA A 124 16.25 2.65 -1.62
N VAL A 125 15.75 1.63 -2.29
CA VAL A 125 15.56 1.61 -3.74
C VAL A 125 14.09 1.34 -4.06
N PHE A 126 13.54 2.13 -4.97
CA PHE A 126 12.14 2.04 -5.40
C PHE A 126 12.07 1.69 -6.89
N LEU A 127 11.58 0.49 -7.19
CA LEU A 127 11.56 -0.08 -8.53
C LEU A 127 10.13 -0.22 -9.02
N ARG A 128 9.87 0.23 -10.25
CA ARG A 128 8.54 0.13 -10.88
C ARG A 128 8.63 -0.65 -12.18
N ALA A 129 7.66 -1.53 -12.42
CA ALA A 129 7.57 -2.31 -13.65
C ALA A 129 7.65 -1.42 -14.90
N GLY A 130 8.44 -1.85 -15.89
CA GLY A 130 8.68 -1.14 -17.15
C GLY A 130 9.58 0.09 -17.05
N LYS A 131 10.20 0.35 -15.89
CA LYS A 131 11.13 1.48 -15.69
C LYS A 131 12.58 1.07 -15.45
N VAL A 132 12.82 -0.18 -15.07
CA VAL A 132 14.13 -0.69 -14.66
C VAL A 132 14.32 -2.05 -15.31
N ASP A 133 15.48 -2.29 -15.89
CA ASP A 133 15.88 -3.62 -16.38
C ASP A 133 16.54 -4.46 -15.28
N TYR A 134 16.89 -5.70 -15.58
CA TYR A 134 17.44 -6.60 -14.57
C TYR A 134 18.83 -6.19 -14.10
N ASP A 135 19.69 -5.72 -15.01
CA ASP A 135 21.06 -5.32 -14.66
C ASP A 135 21.08 -4.03 -13.82
N GLU A 136 20.20 -3.09 -14.14
CA GLU A 136 19.99 -1.90 -13.33
C GLU A 136 19.41 -2.25 -11.96
N TYR A 137 18.50 -3.22 -11.85
CA TYR A 137 18.06 -3.77 -10.57
C TYR A 137 19.24 -4.28 -9.74
N LEU A 138 20.12 -5.10 -10.32
CA LEU A 138 21.27 -5.65 -9.60
C LEU A 138 22.20 -4.53 -9.09
N ARG A 139 22.48 -3.54 -9.95
CA ARG A 139 23.31 -2.38 -9.59
C ARG A 139 22.69 -1.53 -8.48
N LEU A 140 21.41 -1.18 -8.61
CA LEU A 140 20.73 -0.33 -7.63
C LEU A 140 20.58 -1.05 -6.28
N SER A 141 20.25 -2.34 -6.32
CA SER A 141 20.01 -3.12 -5.10
C SER A 141 21.27 -3.38 -4.28
N GLU A 142 22.47 -3.31 -4.86
CA GLU A 142 23.73 -3.75 -4.22
C GLU A 142 23.92 -3.18 -2.81
N ASN A 143 23.73 -1.87 -2.65
CA ASN A 143 23.92 -1.12 -1.41
C ASN A 143 22.59 -0.68 -0.74
N ALA A 144 21.48 -1.31 -1.11
CA ALA A 144 20.18 -1.01 -0.51
C ALA A 144 19.85 -1.99 0.61
N SER A 145 19.46 -1.47 1.78
CA SER A 145 18.88 -2.27 2.87
C SER A 145 17.37 -2.47 2.68
N LEU A 146 16.72 -1.59 1.92
CA LEU A 146 15.30 -1.68 1.55
C LEU A 146 15.15 -1.69 0.03
N ILE A 147 14.48 -2.72 -0.49
CA ILE A 147 14.08 -2.82 -1.89
C ILE A 147 12.57 -2.83 -1.97
N TRP A 148 11.99 -1.76 -2.49
CA TRP A 148 10.57 -1.66 -2.78
C TRP A 148 10.32 -1.92 -4.27
N VAL A 149 9.38 -2.82 -4.57
CA VAL A 149 9.12 -3.31 -5.93
C VAL A 149 7.64 -3.23 -6.24
N GLU A 150 7.28 -2.50 -7.30
CA GLU A 150 5.92 -2.44 -7.84
C GLU A 150 5.83 -3.15 -9.19
N GLY A 151 4.90 -4.09 -9.29
CA GLY A 151 4.63 -4.84 -10.51
C GLY A 151 3.40 -5.73 -10.38
N HIS A 152 3.19 -6.59 -11.37
CA HIS A 152 2.11 -7.57 -11.33
C HIS A 152 2.57 -8.80 -10.55
N GLY A 153 1.93 -9.06 -9.41
CA GLY A 153 2.29 -10.13 -8.51
C GLY A 153 1.54 -11.44 -8.74
N SER A 154 2.21 -12.52 -8.38
CA SER A 154 1.64 -13.82 -8.08
C SER A 154 2.49 -14.47 -6.98
N PRO A 155 2.06 -15.58 -6.37
CA PRO A 155 2.89 -16.31 -5.40
C PRO A 155 4.29 -16.69 -5.92
N PHE A 156 4.44 -16.86 -7.24
CA PHE A 156 5.70 -17.25 -7.90
C PHE A 156 6.67 -16.08 -8.14
N GLY A 157 6.20 -14.83 -8.10
CA GLY A 157 7.05 -13.70 -8.42
C GLY A 157 6.32 -12.41 -8.76
N VAL A 158 7.10 -11.36 -9.04
CA VAL A 158 6.64 -10.05 -9.49
C VAL A 158 7.11 -9.82 -10.93
N ASN A 159 6.17 -9.62 -11.84
CA ASN A 159 6.45 -9.27 -13.22
C ASN A 159 6.79 -7.77 -13.33
N MET A 160 8.00 -7.48 -13.82
CA MET A 160 8.57 -6.14 -13.98
C MET A 160 8.51 -5.63 -15.43
N GLY A 161 7.80 -6.32 -16.32
CA GLY A 161 7.66 -5.98 -17.74
C GLY A 161 8.57 -6.83 -18.61
N SER A 162 9.83 -6.40 -18.80
CA SER A 162 10.83 -7.12 -19.61
C SER A 162 11.55 -8.25 -18.86
N TRP A 163 11.40 -8.30 -17.53
CA TRP A 163 11.95 -9.32 -16.65
C TRP A 163 11.00 -9.54 -15.46
N GLY A 164 11.33 -10.46 -14.55
CA GLY A 164 10.55 -10.68 -13.33
C GLY A 164 11.43 -11.04 -12.14
N LEU A 165 11.03 -10.56 -10.96
CA LEU A 165 11.60 -10.97 -9.69
C LEU A 165 10.96 -12.30 -9.29
N CYS A 166 11.71 -13.39 -9.39
CA CYS A 166 11.26 -14.75 -9.08
C CYS A 166 12.41 -15.55 -8.44
N PRO A 167 12.18 -16.75 -7.88
CA PRO A 167 13.21 -17.52 -7.17
C PRO A 167 14.54 -17.73 -7.94
N SER A 168 14.51 -17.77 -9.27
CA SER A 168 15.71 -17.89 -10.12
C SER A 168 16.40 -16.55 -10.45
N HIS A 169 15.76 -15.40 -10.20
CA HIS A 169 16.25 -14.06 -10.55
C HIS A 169 16.18 -13.11 -9.36
N LEU A 170 16.70 -13.52 -8.20
CA LEU A 170 16.63 -12.73 -6.95
C LEU A 170 17.78 -11.72 -6.76
N GLY A 171 18.89 -11.86 -7.49
CA GLY A 171 20.13 -11.15 -7.14
C GLY A 171 20.70 -11.59 -5.77
N LYS A 172 21.12 -10.64 -4.93
CA LYS A 172 21.67 -10.90 -3.57
C LYS A 172 20.70 -10.37 -2.50
N PRO A 173 19.70 -11.17 -2.07
CA PRO A 173 18.70 -10.73 -1.10
C PRO A 173 19.21 -10.70 0.36
N SER A 174 20.37 -11.28 0.65
CA SER A 174 20.93 -11.31 2.00
C SER A 174 21.08 -9.90 2.60
N GLY A 175 20.55 -9.72 3.81
CA GLY A 175 20.58 -8.44 4.54
C GLY A 175 19.63 -7.36 4.01
N LYS A 176 18.72 -7.70 3.08
CA LYS A 176 17.83 -6.71 2.45
C LYS A 176 16.36 -6.99 2.75
N VAL A 177 15.66 -5.96 3.23
CA VAL A 177 14.21 -5.98 3.39
C VAL A 177 13.55 -5.76 2.04
N PHE A 178 12.58 -6.61 1.69
CA PHE A 178 11.80 -6.44 0.47
C PHE A 178 10.39 -5.97 0.79
N VAL A 179 9.88 -5.00 0.04
CA VAL A 179 8.47 -4.60 0.06
C VAL A 179 7.91 -4.80 -1.33
N LEU A 180 6.99 -5.76 -1.47
CA LEU A 180 6.44 -6.20 -2.74
C LEU A 180 5.05 -5.58 -2.93
N GLU A 181 5.01 -4.40 -3.56
CA GLU A 181 3.79 -3.69 -3.96
C GLU A 181 3.14 -4.40 -5.16
N SER A 182 2.57 -5.57 -4.89
CA SER A 182 2.11 -6.52 -5.90
C SER A 182 1.03 -7.44 -5.35
N CYS A 183 0.07 -7.85 -6.18
CA CYS A 183 -1.04 -8.72 -5.78
C CYS A 183 -0.56 -10.12 -5.37
N ASP A 184 -1.18 -10.71 -4.35
CA ASP A 184 -1.14 -12.15 -4.03
C ASP A 184 0.24 -12.78 -3.75
N VAL A 185 1.34 -12.02 -3.77
CA VAL A 185 2.70 -12.54 -3.59
C VAL A 185 2.88 -13.18 -2.21
N GLY A 186 2.16 -12.67 -1.21
CA GLY A 186 2.13 -13.17 0.16
C GLY A 186 1.33 -14.45 0.36
N LYS A 187 0.62 -14.97 -0.65
CA LYS A 187 -0.12 -16.24 -0.56
C LYS A 187 0.83 -17.45 -0.63
N VAL A 188 1.80 -17.50 0.29
CA VAL A 188 2.90 -18.48 0.29
C VAL A 188 2.42 -19.92 0.34
N TRP A 189 1.22 -20.18 0.88
CA TRP A 189 0.58 -21.50 0.94
C TRP A 189 0.05 -22.01 -0.40
N LYS A 190 0.05 -21.18 -1.46
CA LYS A 190 -0.39 -21.59 -2.80
C LYS A 190 0.69 -22.30 -3.61
N THR A 191 1.96 -22.17 -3.23
CA THR A 191 3.08 -22.78 -3.96
C THR A 191 4.30 -22.95 -3.05
N ASP A 192 5.00 -24.06 -3.23
CA ASP A 192 6.27 -24.33 -2.55
C ASP A 192 7.43 -23.47 -3.07
N ASP A 193 7.28 -22.97 -4.31
CA ASP A 193 8.22 -22.08 -5.01
C ASP A 193 7.87 -20.60 -4.78
N SER A 194 7.38 -20.26 -3.59
CA SER A 194 6.98 -18.90 -3.27
C SER A 194 8.17 -17.93 -3.31
N LEU A 195 8.00 -16.78 -3.96
CA LEU A 195 9.00 -15.70 -3.97
C LEU A 195 9.38 -15.27 -2.56
N VAL A 196 8.38 -15.09 -1.67
CA VAL A 196 8.60 -14.67 -0.28
C VAL A 196 9.50 -15.68 0.45
N LEU A 197 9.17 -16.97 0.36
CA LEU A 197 9.98 -18.02 1.00
C LEU A 197 11.38 -18.11 0.40
N ALA A 198 11.53 -17.91 -0.90
CA ALA A 198 12.83 -17.91 -1.57
C ALA A 198 13.71 -16.74 -1.09
N LEU A 199 13.15 -15.54 -0.95
CA LEU A 199 13.84 -14.37 -0.39
C LEU A 199 14.32 -14.62 1.05
N LEU A 200 13.43 -15.12 1.92
CA LEU A 200 13.78 -15.44 3.31
C LEU A 200 14.87 -16.52 3.40
N ARG A 201 14.74 -17.61 2.64
CA ARG A 201 15.74 -18.70 2.60
C ARG A 201 17.10 -18.23 2.09
N LYS A 202 17.13 -17.16 1.28
CA LYS A 202 18.36 -16.54 0.76
C LYS A 202 18.86 -15.38 1.64
N GLY A 203 18.32 -15.24 2.86
CA GLY A 203 18.83 -14.32 3.87
C GLY A 203 18.19 -12.94 3.85
N SER A 204 17.03 -12.74 3.21
CA SER A 204 16.25 -11.53 3.48
C SER A 204 15.71 -11.58 4.92
N PRO A 205 15.93 -10.54 5.75
CA PRO A 205 15.48 -10.56 7.13
C PRO A 205 13.99 -10.21 7.30
N ALA A 206 13.40 -9.57 6.29
CA ALA A 206 11.97 -9.28 6.24
C ALA A 206 11.49 -9.09 4.80
N VAL A 207 10.29 -9.60 4.52
CA VAL A 207 9.59 -9.42 3.25
C VAL A 207 8.15 -9.00 3.55
N VAL A 208 7.74 -7.85 3.06
CA VAL A 208 6.34 -7.40 3.10
C VAL A 208 5.68 -7.78 1.78
N ALA A 209 4.58 -8.52 1.84
CA ALA A 209 3.86 -8.96 0.66
C ALA A 209 2.35 -8.98 0.89
N SER A 210 1.58 -8.81 -0.18
CA SER A 210 0.12 -8.79 -0.10
C SER A 210 -0.46 -10.20 -0.17
N ILE A 211 -1.39 -10.53 0.73
CA ILE A 211 -2.21 -11.75 0.65
C ILE A 211 -3.54 -11.51 -0.08
N ASP A 212 -3.71 -10.35 -0.70
CA ASP A 212 -4.88 -10.00 -1.51
C ASP A 212 -4.42 -9.15 -2.72
N MET A 213 -5.37 -8.63 -3.46
CA MET A 213 -5.15 -7.76 -4.59
C MET A 213 -4.81 -6.32 -4.20
N GLY A 214 -4.11 -5.61 -5.09
CA GLY A 214 -3.87 -4.18 -4.96
C GLY A 214 -2.76 -3.82 -3.97
N GLY A 215 -1.71 -4.65 -3.91
CA GLY A 215 -0.44 -4.31 -3.26
C GLY A 215 -0.47 -4.30 -1.73
N VAL A 216 0.54 -3.66 -1.14
CA VAL A 216 0.81 -3.64 0.30
C VAL A 216 0.66 -2.26 0.91
N SER A 217 0.46 -1.20 0.12
CA SER A 217 0.26 0.15 0.63
C SER A 217 -0.59 1.04 -0.27
N TYR A 218 -1.41 1.88 0.37
CA TYR A 218 -2.01 3.05 -0.28
C TYR A 218 -1.20 4.33 -0.06
N LEU A 219 -0.26 4.31 0.89
CA LEU A 219 0.67 5.40 1.13
C LEU A 219 1.79 5.39 0.07
N PRO A 220 2.40 6.56 -0.24
CA PRO A 220 3.52 6.65 -1.18
C PRO A 220 4.67 5.71 -0.85
N GLU A 221 5.39 5.21 -1.85
CA GLU A 221 6.46 4.22 -1.68
C GLU A 221 7.52 4.66 -0.64
N ARG A 222 7.80 5.97 -0.61
CA ARG A 222 8.75 6.60 0.31
C ARG A 222 8.35 6.50 1.78
N PHE A 223 7.08 6.20 2.10
CA PHE A 223 6.60 5.85 3.44
C PHE A 223 7.42 4.72 4.07
N TRP A 224 7.84 3.75 3.25
CA TRP A 224 8.60 2.59 3.72
C TRP A 224 10.02 2.94 4.21
N ALA A 225 10.50 4.15 3.94
CA ALA A 225 11.81 4.66 4.35
C ALA A 225 11.76 5.68 5.50
N SER A 226 10.63 5.78 6.21
CA SER A 226 10.35 6.83 7.19
C SER A 226 11.01 6.66 8.57
N GLY A 227 11.87 5.65 8.76
CA GLY A 227 12.58 5.43 10.03
C GLY A 227 11.81 4.63 11.09
N TYR A 228 10.60 4.16 10.78
CA TYR A 228 9.85 3.27 11.67
C TYR A 228 10.17 1.80 11.40
N PRO A 229 10.00 0.92 12.42
CA PRO A 229 10.10 -0.52 12.22
C PRO A 229 9.15 -1.02 11.13
N ILE A 230 9.62 -1.97 10.32
CA ILE A 230 8.90 -2.47 9.15
C ILE A 230 7.54 -3.05 9.53
N GLY A 231 7.43 -3.73 10.66
CA GLY A 231 6.14 -4.23 11.16
C GLY A 231 5.19 -3.08 11.51
N LYS A 232 5.69 -1.97 12.06
CA LYS A 232 4.86 -0.80 12.37
C LYS A 232 4.32 -0.16 11.10
N LEU A 233 5.15 -0.10 10.05
CA LEU A 233 4.75 0.39 8.74
C LEU A 233 3.67 -0.50 8.10
N VAL A 234 3.77 -1.82 8.24
CA VAL A 234 2.74 -2.77 7.82
C VAL A 234 1.44 -2.57 8.61
N GLN A 235 1.49 -2.41 9.93
CA GLN A 235 0.32 -2.13 10.76
C GLN A 235 -0.38 -0.83 10.34
N ILE A 236 0.39 0.23 10.11
CA ILE A 236 -0.15 1.50 9.60
C ILE A 236 -0.81 1.29 8.25
N SER A 237 -0.15 0.62 7.30
CA SER A 237 -0.73 0.34 5.99
C SER A 237 -2.06 -0.42 6.08
N ASN A 238 -2.10 -1.45 6.92
CA ASN A 238 -3.32 -2.22 7.19
C ASN A 238 -4.42 -1.39 7.82
N ALA A 239 -4.10 -0.47 8.73
CA ALA A 239 -5.09 0.45 9.28
C ALA A 239 -5.65 1.40 8.20
N TYR A 240 -4.83 1.83 7.23
CA TYR A 240 -5.32 2.60 6.07
C TYR A 240 -6.21 1.77 5.14
N PHE A 241 -5.94 0.47 4.95
CA PHE A 241 -6.86 -0.44 4.24
C PHE A 241 -8.21 -0.52 4.96
N MET A 242 -8.18 -0.77 6.27
CA MET A 242 -9.38 -0.89 7.10
C MET A 242 -10.21 0.38 7.11
N LYS A 243 -9.56 1.55 7.13
CA LYS A 243 -10.23 2.86 7.05
C LYS A 243 -11.10 3.01 5.79
N LEU A 244 -10.77 2.29 4.73
CA LEU A 244 -11.49 2.29 3.45
C LEU A 244 -12.38 1.06 3.26
N GLY A 245 -12.58 0.25 4.31
CA GLY A 245 -13.40 -0.97 4.25
C GLY A 245 -12.72 -2.16 3.56
N VAL A 246 -11.39 -2.14 3.44
CA VAL A 246 -10.60 -3.26 2.90
C VAL A 246 -9.94 -3.99 4.07
N LYS A 247 -10.02 -5.32 4.09
CA LYS A 247 -9.39 -6.14 5.14
C LYS A 247 -7.85 -5.94 5.15
N PRO A 248 -7.17 -6.19 6.29
CA PRO A 248 -5.72 -6.13 6.36
C PRO A 248 -5.10 -7.11 5.37
N LYS A 249 -4.35 -6.64 4.38
CA LYS A 249 -3.80 -7.51 3.33
C LYS A 249 -2.29 -7.48 3.22
N ALA A 250 -1.62 -6.48 3.81
CA ALA A 250 -0.17 -6.49 3.91
C ALA A 250 0.24 -7.44 5.05
N VAL A 251 1.08 -8.42 4.73
CA VAL A 251 1.63 -9.36 5.70
C VAL A 251 3.14 -9.19 5.72
N LEU A 252 3.68 -9.02 6.92
CA LEU A 252 5.11 -9.06 7.14
C LEU A 252 5.54 -10.51 7.34
N PHE A 253 6.49 -10.95 6.53
CA PHE A 253 7.20 -12.20 6.71
C PHE A 253 8.62 -11.93 7.22
N GLY A 254 8.98 -12.44 8.40
CA GLY A 254 10.24 -12.12 9.06
C GLY A 254 10.09 -11.10 10.20
N ASP A 255 11.20 -10.47 10.59
CA ASP A 255 11.31 -9.73 11.85
C ASP A 255 10.58 -8.36 11.81
N PRO A 256 9.61 -8.11 12.72
CA PRO A 256 8.85 -6.87 12.79
C PRO A 256 9.61 -5.65 13.32
N ALA A 257 10.70 -5.85 14.07
CA ALA A 257 11.42 -4.77 14.75
C ALA A 257 12.44 -4.04 13.87
N LEU A 258 12.68 -4.53 12.65
CA LEU A 258 13.71 -3.98 11.77
C LEU A 258 13.39 -2.58 11.28
N VAL A 259 14.36 -1.67 11.39
CA VAL A 259 14.33 -0.34 10.78
C VAL A 259 15.30 -0.33 9.60
N PRO A 260 14.84 -0.56 8.36
CA PRO A 260 15.76 -0.72 7.24
C PRO A 260 16.38 0.59 6.78
N VAL A 261 15.63 1.69 6.87
CA VAL A 261 16.06 3.02 6.41
C VAL A 261 15.49 4.05 7.36
N ASN A 262 16.30 5.06 7.69
CA ASN A 262 15.88 6.22 8.46
C ASN A 262 16.14 7.49 7.65
N SER A 263 15.23 7.80 6.72
CA SER A 263 15.33 9.01 5.89
C SER A 263 14.49 10.15 6.47
N SER A 264 15.14 11.28 6.73
CA SER A 264 14.47 12.51 7.15
C SER A 264 13.61 13.14 6.05
N GLU A 265 13.72 12.69 4.79
CA GLU A 265 12.96 13.24 3.67
C GLU A 265 11.45 12.89 3.73
N TYR A 266 11.07 11.83 4.44
CA TYR A 266 9.69 11.35 4.50
C TYR A 266 9.24 11.14 5.95
N PRO A 267 9.13 12.24 6.72
CA PRO A 267 8.77 12.15 8.12
C PRO A 267 7.34 11.60 8.25
N LEU A 268 7.20 10.54 9.03
CA LEU A 268 5.91 10.06 9.49
C LEU A 268 5.65 10.63 10.90
N VAL A 269 4.64 11.48 11.00
CA VAL A 269 4.31 12.18 12.24
C VAL A 269 3.31 11.34 13.01
N LYS A 270 3.67 10.98 14.25
CA LYS A 270 2.78 10.40 15.25
C LYS A 270 2.08 11.53 15.99
N SER A 271 0.76 11.51 16.06
CA SER A 271 -0.03 12.50 16.81
C SER A 271 -1.17 11.81 17.58
N PRO A 272 -1.62 12.36 18.73
CA PRO A 272 -2.78 11.81 19.44
C PRO A 272 -4.01 11.75 18.53
N ALA A 273 -4.77 10.65 18.58
CA ALA A 273 -5.96 10.45 17.76
C ALA A 273 -7.18 11.25 18.26
N THR A 274 -7.09 12.57 18.21
CA THR A 274 -8.12 13.48 18.70
C THR A 274 -8.66 14.40 17.59
N GLY A 275 -9.82 15.01 17.84
CA GLY A 275 -10.39 16.02 16.97
C GLY A 275 -10.75 15.53 15.56
N PHE A 276 -10.78 16.46 14.60
CA PHE A 276 -11.22 16.24 13.22
C PHE A 276 -10.35 15.22 12.46
N TYR A 277 -9.02 15.28 12.64
CA TYR A 277 -8.10 14.39 11.93
C TYR A 277 -8.26 12.91 12.28
N SER A 278 -8.70 12.60 13.51
CA SER A 278 -9.04 11.23 13.92
C SER A 278 -10.25 10.63 13.18
N LYS A 279 -11.03 11.45 12.47
CA LYS A 279 -12.11 11.01 11.58
C LYS A 279 -11.60 10.70 10.18
N ILE A 280 -10.51 11.35 9.76
CA ILE A 280 -9.92 11.20 8.42
C ILE A 280 -8.93 10.05 8.41
N PHE A 281 -7.93 10.08 9.30
CA PHE A 281 -6.87 9.08 9.35
C PHE A 281 -7.27 7.90 10.25
N PRO A 282 -6.73 6.69 10.00
CA PRO A 282 -6.94 5.55 10.89
C PRO A 282 -6.33 5.80 12.26
N ARG A 283 -6.99 5.29 13.28
CA ARG A 283 -6.48 5.25 14.65
C ARG A 283 -5.71 3.95 14.84
N ILE A 284 -4.61 4.01 15.58
CA ILE A 284 -3.77 2.87 15.91
C ILE A 284 -3.23 3.11 17.32
N ASN A 285 -3.68 2.31 18.29
CA ASN A 285 -3.28 2.40 19.70
C ASN A 285 -3.41 3.84 20.26
N GLY A 286 -4.52 4.53 19.94
CA GLY A 286 -4.76 5.91 20.39
C GLY A 286 -4.01 7.02 19.63
N TYR A 287 -3.27 6.69 18.56
CA TYR A 287 -2.55 7.66 17.73
C TYR A 287 -3.00 7.63 16.27
N ILE A 288 -2.71 8.71 15.54
CA ILE A 288 -2.74 8.76 14.08
C ILE A 288 -1.32 8.89 13.55
N TYR A 289 -1.07 8.32 12.37
CA TYR A 289 0.22 8.34 11.69
C TYR A 289 0.04 8.97 10.30
N THR A 290 0.65 10.13 10.09
CA THR A 290 0.46 10.94 8.88
C THR A 290 1.77 11.24 8.15
N PRO A 291 1.78 11.27 6.81
CA PRO A 291 2.95 11.65 6.01
C PRO A 291 3.20 13.17 6.08
N GLY A 292 3.83 13.60 7.16
CA GLY A 292 4.01 15.00 7.57
C GLY A 292 2.97 15.47 8.59
N GLU A 293 3.05 16.74 8.97
CA GLU A 293 2.15 17.34 9.97
C GLU A 293 0.67 17.26 9.56
N PRO A 294 -0.25 17.02 10.52
CA PRO A 294 -1.70 17.00 10.25
C PRO A 294 -2.17 18.29 9.57
N GLY A 295 -2.73 18.14 8.36
CA GLY A 295 -3.11 19.26 7.50
C GLY A 295 -3.69 18.78 6.19
N LEU A 296 -4.23 19.69 5.38
CA LEU A 296 -4.69 19.38 4.02
C LEU A 296 -3.59 18.69 3.20
N LYS A 297 -2.33 19.15 3.32
CA LYS A 297 -1.18 18.53 2.65
C LYS A 297 -0.98 17.06 3.05
N ALA A 298 -1.15 16.71 4.32
CA ALA A 298 -1.04 15.32 4.77
C ALA A 298 -2.20 14.46 4.28
N VAL A 299 -3.42 15.02 4.22
CA VAL A 299 -4.58 14.33 3.63
C VAL A 299 -4.32 14.04 2.15
N PHE A 300 -3.85 15.04 1.39
CA PHE A 300 -3.45 14.82 0.01
C PHE A 300 -2.33 13.79 -0.07
N ARG A 301 -1.24 13.89 0.68
CA ARG A 301 -0.15 12.89 0.60
C ARG A 301 -0.60 11.46 0.94
N ALA A 302 -1.47 11.29 1.92
CA ALA A 302 -1.93 9.96 2.34
C ALA A 302 -2.94 9.34 1.36
N TYR A 303 -3.82 10.15 0.79
CA TYR A 303 -4.94 9.67 -0.04
C TYR A 303 -4.79 10.02 -1.52
N ASN A 304 -3.75 10.75 -1.94
CA ASN A 304 -3.55 11.10 -3.35
C ASN A 304 -3.35 9.84 -4.20
N ASN A 305 -2.58 8.87 -3.74
CA ASN A 305 -2.41 7.62 -4.50
C ASN A 305 -3.72 6.81 -4.61
N LEU A 306 -4.68 7.07 -3.72
CA LEU A 306 -6.01 6.45 -3.75
C LEU A 306 -6.98 7.17 -4.67
N PHE A 307 -6.92 8.51 -4.72
CA PHE A 307 -7.84 9.36 -5.48
C PHE A 307 -7.13 10.14 -6.58
N SER A 308 -6.01 9.63 -7.08
CA SER A 308 -5.25 10.30 -8.13
C SER A 308 -6.06 10.23 -9.41
N VAL A 309 -6.63 11.38 -9.77
CA VAL A 309 -7.40 11.55 -11.00
C VAL A 309 -6.56 11.12 -12.19
N ILE A 310 -5.30 11.56 -12.23
CA ILE A 310 -4.38 11.25 -13.32
C ILE A 310 -4.04 9.75 -13.38
N ASP A 311 -3.83 9.08 -12.24
CA ASP A 311 -3.54 7.63 -12.22
C ASP A 311 -4.73 6.81 -12.71
N LEU A 312 -5.95 7.15 -12.32
CA LEU A 312 -7.16 6.46 -12.80
C LEU A 312 -7.24 6.53 -14.33
N TRP A 313 -7.15 7.74 -14.90
CA TRP A 313 -7.26 7.92 -16.34
C TRP A 313 -6.09 7.31 -17.09
N ARG A 314 -4.86 7.42 -16.57
CA ARG A 314 -3.69 6.72 -17.09
C ARG A 314 -3.92 5.21 -17.11
N GLY A 315 -4.45 4.63 -16.03
CA GLY A 315 -4.76 3.20 -15.93
C GLY A 315 -5.73 2.75 -17.05
N ILE A 316 -6.84 3.47 -17.21
CA ILE A 316 -7.84 3.19 -18.25
C ILE A 316 -7.22 3.22 -19.66
N PHE A 317 -6.39 4.22 -19.96
CA PHE A 317 -5.79 4.39 -21.29
C PHE A 317 -4.58 3.49 -21.57
N THR A 318 -3.98 2.91 -20.53
CA THR A 318 -2.87 1.96 -20.66
C THR A 318 -3.31 0.49 -20.67
N MET A 319 -4.53 0.17 -20.20
CA MET A 319 -5.08 -1.18 -20.27
C MET A 319 -5.43 -1.60 -21.71
N ARG A 320 -4.64 -2.55 -22.26
CA ARG A 320 -4.92 -3.42 -23.43
C ARG A 320 -6.07 -2.96 -24.34
N SER A 321 -5.86 -1.86 -25.08
CA SER A 321 -6.78 -1.30 -26.09
C SER A 321 -8.13 -0.75 -25.58
N VAL A 322 -8.46 -0.90 -24.29
CA VAL A 322 -9.73 -0.43 -23.69
C VAL A 322 -9.87 1.08 -23.82
N GLY A 323 -8.81 1.83 -23.51
CA GLY A 323 -8.79 3.28 -23.69
C GLY A 323 -9.05 3.73 -25.12
N PHE A 324 -8.56 2.99 -26.12
CA PHE A 324 -8.81 3.28 -27.53
C PHE A 324 -10.28 3.03 -27.89
N ILE A 325 -10.86 1.90 -27.44
CA ILE A 325 -12.27 1.57 -27.67
C ILE A 325 -13.20 2.62 -27.04
N VAL A 326 -12.91 3.03 -25.80
CA VAL A 326 -13.66 4.08 -25.10
C VAL A 326 -13.61 5.39 -25.87
N LEU A 327 -12.43 5.78 -26.38
CA LEU A 327 -12.25 6.98 -27.18
C LEU A 327 -13.04 6.90 -28.50
N VAL A 328 -12.96 5.77 -29.19
CA VAL A 328 -13.70 5.53 -30.45
C VAL A 328 -15.21 5.61 -30.23
N ILE A 329 -15.74 4.99 -29.17
CA ILE A 329 -17.18 5.06 -28.85
C ILE A 329 -17.59 6.50 -28.54
N ALA A 330 -16.82 7.22 -27.71
CA ALA A 330 -17.10 8.61 -27.39
C ALA A 330 -17.14 9.49 -28.63
N PHE A 331 -16.15 9.36 -29.53
CA PHE A 331 -16.10 10.14 -30.76
C PHE A 331 -17.13 9.70 -31.80
N ALA A 332 -17.44 8.40 -31.92
CA ALA A 332 -18.49 7.91 -32.82
C ALA A 332 -19.87 8.42 -32.40
N VAL A 333 -20.15 8.51 -31.09
CA VAL A 333 -21.39 9.11 -30.58
C VAL A 333 -21.43 10.61 -30.85
N ILE A 334 -20.30 11.32 -30.69
CA ILE A 334 -20.20 12.73 -31.04
C ILE A 334 -20.44 12.89 -32.54
N PHE A 335 -19.55 12.41 -33.40
CA PHE A 335 -19.67 12.66 -34.84
C PHE A 335 -20.88 11.99 -35.51
N GLY A 336 -21.46 10.96 -34.92
CA GLY A 336 -22.68 10.32 -35.43
C GLY A 336 -23.99 10.99 -35.00
N ARG A 337 -24.04 11.71 -33.87
CA ARG A 337 -25.31 12.24 -33.30
C ARG A 337 -25.24 13.68 -32.78
N ILE A 338 -24.05 14.15 -32.42
CA ILE A 338 -23.80 15.46 -31.82
C ILE A 338 -22.74 16.13 -32.69
N HIS A 339 -23.14 16.90 -33.69
CA HIS A 339 -22.20 17.63 -34.54
C HIS A 339 -21.85 18.98 -33.88
N PRO A 340 -20.78 19.09 -33.05
CA PRO A 340 -20.44 20.37 -32.43
C PRO A 340 -19.97 21.36 -33.48
N GLY A 341 -20.36 22.62 -33.33
CA GLY A 341 -19.76 23.71 -34.10
C GLY A 341 -18.28 23.90 -33.73
N LYS A 342 -17.50 24.53 -34.63
CA LYS A 342 -16.06 24.81 -34.41
C LYS A 342 -15.78 25.53 -33.08
N LYS A 343 -16.64 26.48 -32.70
CA LYS A 343 -16.53 27.23 -31.44
C LYS A 343 -16.70 26.33 -30.21
N THR A 344 -17.69 25.43 -30.21
CA THR A 344 -17.90 24.44 -29.13
C THR A 344 -16.70 23.52 -29.00
N LEU A 345 -16.21 22.98 -30.13
CA LEU A 345 -15.05 22.08 -30.12
C LEU A 345 -13.80 22.76 -29.53
N LEU A 346 -13.53 24.00 -29.94
CA LEU A 346 -12.40 24.77 -29.43
C LEU A 346 -12.53 25.05 -27.92
N ARG A 347 -13.72 25.45 -27.46
CA ARG A 347 -13.99 25.70 -26.03
C ARG A 347 -13.78 24.45 -25.18
N ALA A 348 -14.32 23.31 -25.65
CA ALA A 348 -14.17 22.02 -24.98
C ALA A 348 -12.69 21.60 -24.89
N LEU A 349 -11.93 21.76 -25.98
CA LEU A 349 -10.51 21.42 -26.02
C LEU A 349 -9.69 22.28 -25.06
N VAL A 350 -9.92 23.59 -25.05
CA VAL A 350 -9.22 24.52 -24.14
C VAL A 350 -9.56 24.20 -22.68
N SER A 351 -10.83 23.93 -22.36
CA SER A 351 -11.25 23.53 -21.02
C SER A 351 -10.59 22.23 -20.56
N ALA A 352 -10.56 21.21 -21.43
CA ALA A 352 -9.92 19.93 -21.16
C ALA A 352 -8.41 20.10 -20.93
N MET A 353 -7.73 20.89 -21.77
CA MET A 353 -6.30 21.14 -21.66
C MET A 353 -5.96 21.91 -20.39
N ALA A 354 -6.71 22.96 -20.05
CA ALA A 354 -6.52 23.72 -18.81
C ALA A 354 -6.74 22.85 -17.56
N SER A 355 -7.80 22.03 -17.56
CA SER A 355 -8.10 21.09 -16.48
C SER A 355 -6.98 20.06 -16.30
N PHE A 356 -6.47 19.52 -17.41
CA PHE A 356 -5.38 18.54 -17.41
C PHE A 356 -4.06 19.15 -16.94
N LEU A 357 -3.71 20.34 -17.42
CA LEU A 357 -2.51 21.05 -16.98
C LEU A 357 -2.55 21.39 -15.49
N LEU A 358 -3.70 21.84 -14.98
CA LEU A 358 -3.86 22.10 -13.55
C LEU A 358 -3.67 20.83 -12.72
N LEU A 359 -4.33 19.74 -13.09
CA LEU A 359 -4.21 18.47 -12.36
C LEU A 359 -2.79 17.89 -12.47
N GLY A 360 -2.16 17.96 -13.63
CA GLY A 360 -0.80 17.48 -13.82
C GLY A 360 0.25 18.31 -13.07
N ALA A 361 0.02 19.61 -12.89
CA ALA A 361 0.88 20.46 -12.07
C ALA A 361 0.79 20.14 -10.57
N VAL A 362 -0.39 19.72 -10.09
CA VAL A 362 -0.60 19.32 -8.69
C VAL A 362 -0.17 17.88 -8.43
N MET A 363 -0.32 17.01 -9.44
CA MET A 363 0.01 15.59 -9.38
C MET A 363 1.27 15.32 -10.21
N TYR A 364 1.11 14.78 -11.41
CA TYR A 364 2.20 14.56 -12.36
C TYR A 364 1.62 14.42 -13.79
N TYR A 365 2.49 14.42 -14.80
CA TYR A 365 2.09 14.19 -16.20
C TYR A 365 2.42 12.76 -16.67
N PRO A 366 1.43 11.99 -17.16
CA PRO A 366 1.67 10.71 -17.83
C PRO A 366 2.52 10.87 -19.11
N PRO A 367 3.00 9.76 -19.71
CA PRO A 367 3.65 9.79 -21.01
C PRO A 367 2.79 10.51 -22.06
N LEU A 368 3.42 11.28 -22.95
CA LEU A 368 2.75 12.18 -23.89
C LEU A 368 1.57 11.54 -24.64
N LYS A 369 1.75 10.30 -25.13
CA LYS A 369 0.71 9.54 -25.84
C LYS A 369 -0.55 9.34 -25.00
N VAL A 370 -0.38 9.01 -23.71
CA VAL A 370 -1.48 8.79 -22.76
C VAL A 370 -2.13 10.14 -22.41
N SER A 371 -1.32 11.16 -22.17
CA SER A 371 -1.78 12.53 -21.89
C SER A 371 -2.69 13.07 -22.99
N LEU A 372 -2.31 12.88 -24.26
CA LEU A 372 -3.13 13.28 -25.42
C LEU A 372 -4.48 12.53 -25.43
N GLN A 373 -4.49 11.23 -25.17
CA GLN A 373 -5.73 10.43 -25.11
C GLN A 373 -6.68 10.93 -24.00
N ILE A 374 -6.13 11.26 -22.82
CA ILE A 374 -6.90 11.82 -21.71
C ILE A 374 -7.53 13.16 -22.13
N ILE A 375 -6.74 14.07 -22.71
CA ILE A 375 -7.22 15.38 -23.16
C ILE A 375 -8.33 15.23 -24.21
N PHE A 376 -8.15 14.35 -25.19
CA PHE A 376 -9.18 14.11 -26.22
C PHE A 376 -10.46 13.53 -25.62
N PHE A 377 -10.36 12.60 -24.67
CA PHE A 377 -11.52 12.06 -23.99
C PHE A 377 -12.24 13.12 -23.14
N TRP A 378 -11.51 13.93 -22.37
CA TRP A 378 -12.11 15.01 -21.60
C TRP A 378 -12.71 16.11 -22.49
N THR A 379 -12.16 16.33 -23.68
CA THR A 379 -12.77 17.19 -24.70
C THR A 379 -14.13 16.64 -25.12
N ALA A 380 -14.23 15.33 -25.38
CA ALA A 380 -15.50 14.68 -25.68
C ALA A 380 -16.51 14.84 -24.52
N VAL A 381 -16.07 14.64 -23.27
CA VAL A 381 -16.89 14.85 -22.06
C VAL A 381 -17.40 16.29 -21.99
N ALA A 382 -16.54 17.30 -22.20
CA ALA A 382 -16.93 18.70 -22.17
C ALA A 382 -17.99 19.02 -23.24
N ILE A 383 -17.90 18.42 -24.43
CA ILE A 383 -18.93 18.54 -25.49
C ILE A 383 -20.27 17.96 -25.01
N PHE A 384 -20.27 16.79 -24.35
CA PHE A 384 -21.50 16.22 -23.78
C PHE A 384 -22.12 17.12 -22.70
N MET A 385 -21.28 17.75 -21.87
CA MET A 385 -21.72 18.66 -20.80
C MET A 385 -22.46 19.88 -21.34
N GLU A 386 -22.11 20.39 -22.53
CA GLU A 386 -22.81 21.53 -23.14
C GLU A 386 -24.30 21.24 -23.41
N ARG A 387 -24.67 19.97 -23.64
CA ARG A 387 -26.08 19.56 -23.79
C ARG A 387 -26.76 19.36 -22.45
N LYS A 388 -26.19 18.46 -21.62
CA LYS A 388 -26.59 18.29 -20.21
C LYS A 388 -25.39 17.78 -19.43
N VAL A 389 -25.12 18.39 -18.28
CA VAL A 389 -24.04 18.00 -17.36
C VAL A 389 -24.11 16.51 -17.00
N LEU A 390 -25.32 15.95 -16.86
CA LEU A 390 -25.53 14.53 -16.58
C LEU A 390 -24.87 13.60 -17.62
N TRP A 391 -24.88 13.97 -18.91
CA TRP A 391 -24.23 13.16 -19.95
C TRP A 391 -22.71 13.14 -19.77
N GLY A 392 -22.09 14.26 -19.42
CA GLY A 392 -20.67 14.31 -19.11
C GLY A 392 -20.31 13.43 -17.91
N LEU A 393 -21.11 13.49 -16.83
CA LEU A 393 -20.91 12.63 -15.66
C LEU A 393 -21.03 11.15 -16.02
N LEU A 394 -22.08 10.76 -16.76
CA LEU A 394 -22.26 9.37 -17.20
C LEU A 394 -21.08 8.90 -18.06
N THR A 395 -20.58 9.72 -18.98
CA THR A 395 -19.41 9.38 -19.81
C THR A 395 -18.15 9.17 -18.97
N LEU A 396 -17.91 10.01 -17.96
CA LEU A 396 -16.76 9.86 -17.06
C LEU A 396 -16.85 8.58 -16.20
N LEU A 397 -18.05 8.21 -15.76
CA LEU A 397 -18.27 7.04 -14.88
C LEU A 397 -18.31 5.72 -15.63
N LEU A 398 -18.75 5.71 -16.90
CA LEU A 398 -19.05 4.49 -17.64
C LEU A 398 -17.83 3.55 -17.74
N SER A 399 -16.70 4.07 -18.22
CA SER A 399 -15.48 3.28 -18.43
C SER A 399 -14.93 2.65 -17.16
N PRO A 400 -14.65 3.40 -16.07
CA PRO A 400 -14.16 2.78 -14.85
C PRO A 400 -15.17 1.81 -14.21
N THR A 401 -16.47 2.09 -14.28
CA THR A 401 -17.50 1.22 -13.70
C THR A 401 -17.59 -0.11 -14.45
N ILE A 402 -17.55 -0.09 -15.79
CA ILE A 402 -17.52 -1.32 -16.60
C ILE A 402 -16.27 -2.15 -16.26
N ILE A 403 -15.09 -1.51 -16.16
CA ILE A 403 -13.85 -2.21 -15.83
C ILE A 403 -13.94 -2.87 -14.46
N ALA A 404 -14.41 -2.15 -13.44
CA ALA A 404 -14.59 -2.69 -12.10
C ALA A 404 -15.60 -3.86 -12.09
N PHE A 405 -16.73 -3.72 -12.78
CA PHE A 405 -17.75 -4.77 -12.82
C PHE A 405 -17.27 -6.02 -13.56
N VAL A 406 -16.60 -5.87 -14.70
CA VAL A 406 -16.02 -6.98 -15.46
C VAL A 406 -14.94 -7.68 -14.63
N ALA A 407 -14.11 -6.93 -13.90
CA ALA A 407 -13.10 -7.53 -13.03
C ALA A 407 -13.72 -8.39 -11.90
N VAL A 408 -14.80 -7.91 -11.28
CA VAL A 408 -15.56 -8.69 -10.29
C VAL A 408 -16.18 -9.94 -10.93
N LEU A 409 -16.83 -9.80 -12.10
CA LEU A 409 -17.45 -10.92 -12.80
C LEU A 409 -16.46 -12.00 -13.24
N LEU A 410 -15.28 -11.60 -13.70
CA LEU A 410 -14.22 -12.51 -14.10
C LEU A 410 -13.50 -13.15 -12.90
N GLY A 411 -13.91 -12.82 -11.67
CA GLY A 411 -13.25 -13.27 -10.45
C GLY A 411 -11.83 -12.73 -10.30
N THR A 412 -11.46 -11.72 -11.10
CA THR A 412 -10.15 -11.10 -11.02
C THR A 412 -10.09 -10.00 -9.98
N THR A 413 -11.19 -9.67 -9.28
CA THR A 413 -11.22 -8.79 -8.10
C THR A 413 -12.35 -9.20 -7.15
N THR A 414 -12.20 -8.95 -5.85
CA THR A 414 -13.27 -9.17 -4.85
C THR A 414 -14.41 -8.14 -5.01
N PRO A 415 -15.66 -8.48 -4.65
CA PRO A 415 -16.77 -7.53 -4.72
C PRO A 415 -16.56 -6.26 -3.90
N SER A 416 -15.95 -6.38 -2.72
CA SER A 416 -15.60 -5.24 -1.85
C SER A 416 -14.62 -4.29 -2.54
N TYR A 417 -13.56 -4.83 -3.14
CA TYR A 417 -12.59 -4.03 -3.90
C TYR A 417 -13.23 -3.41 -5.16
N GLY A 418 -14.13 -4.13 -5.84
CA GLY A 418 -14.91 -3.60 -6.95
C GLY A 418 -15.77 -2.38 -6.54
N CYS A 419 -16.49 -2.47 -5.42
CA CYS A 419 -17.26 -1.33 -4.88
C CYS A 419 -16.36 -0.14 -4.53
N PHE A 420 -15.18 -0.39 -3.94
CA PHE A 420 -14.20 0.64 -3.65
C PHE A 420 -13.71 1.33 -4.93
N LEU A 421 -13.37 0.58 -5.98
CA LEU A 421 -12.96 1.14 -7.27
C LEU A 421 -14.04 2.02 -7.89
N VAL A 422 -15.32 1.61 -7.82
CA VAL A 422 -16.45 2.41 -8.30
C VAL A 422 -16.58 3.71 -7.49
N PHE A 423 -16.44 3.66 -6.17
CA PHE A 423 -16.48 4.84 -5.32
C PHE A 423 -15.34 5.83 -5.63
N VAL A 424 -14.10 5.34 -5.71
CA VAL A 424 -12.93 6.15 -6.10
C VAL A 424 -13.18 6.80 -7.46
N SER A 425 -13.63 6.01 -8.43
CA SER A 425 -13.91 6.47 -9.79
C SER A 425 -15.01 7.54 -9.84
N PHE A 426 -16.01 7.42 -8.98
CA PHE A 426 -17.03 8.44 -8.81
C PHE A 426 -16.45 9.75 -8.31
N LEU A 427 -15.64 9.71 -7.25
CA LEU A 427 -15.04 10.90 -6.66
C LEU A 427 -14.09 11.61 -7.64
N THR A 428 -13.20 10.87 -8.29
CA THR A 428 -12.26 11.43 -9.27
C THR A 428 -12.97 11.97 -10.51
N SER A 429 -14.05 11.32 -10.95
CA SER A 429 -14.88 11.81 -12.06
C SER A 429 -15.58 13.12 -11.71
N LEU A 430 -16.07 13.26 -10.48
CA LEU A 430 -16.68 14.49 -10.01
C LEU A 430 -15.68 15.65 -10.03
N VAL A 431 -14.42 15.41 -9.63
CA VAL A 431 -13.34 16.41 -9.71
C VAL A 431 -13.12 16.86 -11.16
N VAL A 432 -12.99 15.92 -12.11
CA VAL A 432 -12.86 16.26 -13.54
C VAL A 432 -14.05 17.05 -14.04
N LEU A 433 -15.27 16.63 -13.69
CA LEU A 433 -16.51 17.30 -14.10
C LEU A 433 -16.54 18.75 -13.61
N VAL A 434 -16.19 19.00 -12.34
CA VAL A 434 -16.14 20.35 -11.76
C VAL A 434 -15.10 21.20 -12.47
N LEU A 435 -13.89 20.68 -12.74
CA LEU A 435 -12.85 21.42 -13.44
C LEU A 435 -13.27 21.78 -14.86
N LEU A 436 -13.80 20.82 -15.63
CA LEU A 436 -14.29 21.07 -16.99
C LEU A 436 -15.42 22.11 -17.00
N PHE A 437 -16.30 22.07 -16.00
CA PHE A 437 -17.38 23.06 -15.85
C PHE A 437 -16.84 24.46 -15.54
N VAL A 438 -15.94 24.58 -14.57
CA VAL A 438 -15.35 25.85 -14.14
C VAL A 438 -14.56 26.49 -15.28
N PHE A 439 -13.65 25.75 -15.92
CA PHE A 439 -12.86 26.28 -17.04
C PHE A 439 -13.72 26.55 -18.27
N GLY A 440 -14.74 25.72 -18.54
CA GLY A 440 -15.70 25.98 -19.61
C GLY A 440 -16.46 27.30 -19.41
N ARG A 441 -16.91 27.59 -18.19
CA ARG A 441 -17.58 28.86 -17.85
C ARG A 441 -16.64 30.06 -17.87
N LEU A 442 -15.43 29.92 -17.32
CA LEU A 442 -14.43 30.99 -17.32
C LEU A 442 -14.08 31.40 -18.75
N PHE A 443 -13.82 30.43 -19.62
CA PHE A 443 -13.49 30.69 -21.02
C PHE A 443 -14.68 31.29 -21.79
N HIS A 444 -15.92 30.88 -21.49
CA HIS A 444 -17.11 31.50 -22.08
C HIS A 444 -17.21 33.00 -21.75
N ARG A 445 -16.86 33.40 -20.52
CA ARG A 445 -16.83 34.82 -20.12
C ARG A 445 -15.73 35.58 -20.85
N VAL A 446 -14.55 35.00 -21.01
CA VAL A 446 -13.41 35.65 -21.69
C VAL A 446 -13.63 35.82 -23.19
N VAL A 447 -14.27 34.85 -23.86
CA VAL A 447 -14.52 34.90 -25.32
C VAL A 447 -15.69 35.81 -25.70
N ASN A 448 -16.54 36.18 -24.75
CA ASN A 448 -17.69 37.08 -24.96
C ASN A 448 -17.46 38.49 -24.38
N LEU A 449 -16.28 38.74 -23.80
CA LEU A 449 -15.74 40.08 -23.56
C LEU A 449 -15.00 40.52 -24.83
#